data_AF-A0A7X6NIM2-F1
#
_entry.id   AF-A0A7X6NIM2-F1
#
_cell.length_a   1.000
_cell.length_b   1.000
_cell.length_c   1.000
_cell.angle_alpha   90.00
_cell.angle_beta   90.00
_cell.angle_gamma   90.00
#
_symmetry.space_group_name_H-M   'P 1'
#
loop_
_entity.id
_entity.type
_entity.pdbx_description
1 polymer ?
#
loop_
_entity_poly.entity_id
_entity_poly.type
_entity_poly.pdbx_seq_one_letter_code
_entity_poly.pdbx_strand_id
1 'polypeptide(L)'
;MRKFILYITVFTLVLTIGCTQIPKSEETGLGPEGYEGIASTEEIKKENSSLKEELEKIKTEFEVLEENYLRLVKNNESIISKLEETESKLEIISSEDIPEFKSEETDKDSIVSYLNDTSKLIDDSIKGIEIISSGESVVFRTLGYGEEYSQIFIWDEGENEPVLIDGAVIEKGGSYEWLGKYILIKNKDKNKVLDIENKKITGSFDEPQKLQLLEGTSAILLKDKDNNFVLYDFINDNSKQINLDNNKYTDFDLRNNIIVFSGAYVENDVEYEIRASIALDKLIEAFDTEGSEEAESEEIEDSV
;
A
#
# COMPACT_ATOMS: atom_id res chain seq x y z
N MET A 1 -20.14 -29.07 -5.36
CA MET A 1 -20.91 -30.34 -5.31
C MET A 1 -22.09 -30.34 -4.32
N ARG A 2 -22.00 -29.74 -3.12
CA ARG A 2 -23.12 -29.71 -2.15
C ARG A 2 -24.36 -28.90 -2.59
N LYS A 3 -24.20 -27.83 -3.39
CA LYS A 3 -25.32 -27.02 -3.93
C LYS A 3 -26.20 -27.78 -4.95
N PHE A 4 -25.64 -28.74 -5.68
CA PHE A 4 -26.41 -29.52 -6.67
C PHE A 4 -27.32 -30.58 -6.03
N ILE A 5 -26.91 -31.14 -4.88
CA ILE A 5 -27.68 -32.17 -4.18
C ILE A 5 -28.98 -31.59 -3.62
N LEU A 6 -28.97 -30.33 -3.15
CA LEU A 6 -30.13 -29.68 -2.55
C LEU A 6 -31.21 -29.32 -3.59
N TYR A 7 -30.81 -28.93 -4.81
CA TYR A 7 -31.77 -28.70 -5.91
C TYR A 7 -32.38 -30.01 -6.44
N ILE A 8 -31.63 -31.11 -6.43
CA ILE A 8 -32.13 -32.42 -6.88
C ILE A 8 -33.15 -32.99 -5.89
N THR A 9 -32.93 -32.85 -4.57
CA THR A 9 -33.88 -33.33 -3.56
C THR A 9 -35.19 -32.52 -3.55
N VAL A 10 -35.14 -31.20 -3.80
CA VAL A 10 -36.35 -30.36 -3.89
C VAL A 10 -37.15 -30.67 -5.16
N PHE A 11 -36.50 -30.98 -6.29
CA PHE A 11 -37.19 -31.33 -7.53
C PHE A 11 -37.86 -32.72 -7.48
N THR A 12 -37.28 -33.68 -6.74
CA THR A 12 -37.89 -35.00 -6.53
C THR A 12 -39.12 -34.96 -5.62
N LEU A 13 -39.26 -33.95 -4.75
CA LEU A 13 -40.42 -33.84 -3.86
C LEU A 13 -41.67 -33.27 -4.57
N VAL A 14 -41.48 -32.48 -5.63
CA VAL A 14 -42.58 -31.84 -6.38
C VAL A 14 -43.15 -32.76 -7.48
N LEU A 15 -42.38 -33.74 -7.95
CA LEU A 15 -42.79 -34.65 -9.03
C LEU A 15 -43.64 -35.86 -8.59
N THR A 16 -43.82 -36.11 -7.29
CA THR A 16 -44.63 -37.24 -6.81
C THR A 16 -46.09 -36.89 -6.50
N ILE A 17 -46.52 -35.63 -6.71
CA ILE A 17 -47.90 -35.19 -6.44
C ILE A 17 -48.78 -35.17 -7.71
N GLY A 18 -48.24 -35.46 -8.89
CA GLY A 18 -48.98 -35.37 -10.15
C GLY A 18 -48.95 -36.64 -11.00
N CYS A 19 -49.79 -37.63 -10.68
CA CYS A 19 -50.47 -38.53 -11.64
C CYS A 19 -51.08 -39.74 -10.92
N THR A 20 -52.32 -39.61 -10.45
CA THR A 20 -53.21 -40.76 -10.30
C THR A 20 -54.33 -40.61 -11.33
N GLN A 21 -54.13 -41.18 -12.52
CA GLN A 21 -55.22 -41.43 -13.46
C GLN A 21 -56.16 -42.46 -12.82
N ILE A 22 -57.41 -42.08 -12.58
CA ILE A 22 -58.46 -43.02 -12.15
C ILE A 22 -58.77 -43.93 -13.35
N PRO A 23 -58.60 -45.26 -13.26
CA PRO A 23 -58.91 -46.15 -14.35
C PRO A 23 -60.43 -46.17 -14.59
N LYS A 24 -60.82 -46.26 -15.87
CA LYS A 24 -62.22 -46.46 -16.25
C LYS A 24 -62.69 -47.81 -15.70
N SER A 25 -63.78 -47.75 -14.95
CA SER A 25 -64.55 -48.88 -14.44
C SER A 25 -64.98 -49.80 -15.58
N GLU A 26 -64.35 -50.97 -15.66
CA GLU A 26 -64.91 -52.20 -16.21
C GLU A 26 -64.09 -53.36 -15.61
N GLU A 27 -64.79 -54.33 -15.01
CA GLU A 27 -64.27 -55.55 -14.34
C GLU A 27 -63.73 -55.46 -12.90
N THR A 28 -64.59 -55.09 -11.93
CA THR A 28 -64.54 -55.75 -10.61
C THR A 28 -65.97 -56.06 -10.14
N GLY A 29 -66.35 -57.33 -10.22
CA GLY A 29 -67.68 -57.82 -9.84
C GLY A 29 -67.90 -57.89 -8.32
N LEU A 30 -67.95 -56.74 -7.64
CA LEU A 30 -68.33 -56.64 -6.23
C LEU A 30 -69.47 -55.63 -6.04
N GLY A 31 -70.50 -56.06 -5.30
CA GLY A 31 -71.71 -55.27 -4.99
C GLY A 31 -71.47 -54.16 -3.95
N PRO A 32 -72.52 -53.37 -3.61
CA PRO A 32 -72.41 -52.05 -2.97
C PRO A 32 -71.97 -52.02 -1.49
N GLU A 33 -71.45 -53.12 -0.93
CA GLU A 33 -71.06 -53.21 0.48
C GLU A 33 -69.54 -53.41 0.68
N GLY A 34 -68.72 -53.03 -0.31
CA GLY A 34 -67.28 -53.29 -0.31
C GLY A 34 -66.36 -52.08 -0.48
N TYR A 35 -66.84 -50.84 -0.33
CA TYR A 35 -65.99 -49.63 -0.39
C TYR A 35 -66.00 -48.89 0.95
N GLU A 36 -65.12 -49.28 1.87
CA GLU A 36 -64.67 -48.37 2.92
C GLU A 36 -63.66 -47.38 2.30
N GLY A 37 -64.05 -46.10 2.22
CA GLY A 37 -63.12 -44.99 2.03
C GLY A 37 -63.21 -44.24 0.69
N ILE A 38 -64.30 -43.50 0.45
CA ILE A 38 -64.28 -42.36 -0.49
C ILE A 38 -64.51 -41.11 0.36
N ALA A 39 -63.46 -40.34 0.63
CA ALA A 39 -63.58 -39.02 1.26
C ALA A 39 -64.49 -38.13 0.41
N SER A 40 -65.40 -37.39 1.04
CA SER A 40 -66.33 -36.51 0.35
C SER A 40 -65.59 -35.39 -0.38
N THR A 41 -66.12 -34.91 -1.50
CA THR A 41 -65.51 -33.79 -2.27
C THR A 41 -65.29 -32.53 -1.43
N GLU A 42 -66.09 -32.34 -0.36
CA GLU A 42 -65.91 -31.27 0.63
C GLU A 42 -64.71 -31.49 1.56
N GLU A 43 -64.47 -32.72 2.02
CA GLU A 43 -63.29 -33.07 2.81
C GLU A 43 -62.00 -32.84 2.02
N ILE A 44 -61.96 -33.23 0.75
CA ILE A 44 -60.80 -33.02 -0.14
C ILE A 44 -60.53 -31.52 -0.37
N LYS A 45 -61.59 -30.71 -0.50
CA LYS A 45 -61.43 -29.24 -0.63
C LYS A 45 -60.91 -28.60 0.65
N LYS A 46 -61.40 -29.05 1.80
CA LYS A 46 -60.95 -28.57 3.11
C LYS A 46 -59.49 -28.91 3.37
N GLU A 47 -59.09 -30.14 3.07
CA GLU A 47 -57.71 -30.61 3.16
C GLU A 47 -56.78 -29.82 2.23
N ASN A 48 -57.15 -29.62 0.97
CA ASN A 48 -56.37 -28.79 0.03
C ASN A 48 -56.22 -27.33 0.49
N SER A 49 -57.27 -26.75 1.10
CA SER A 49 -57.18 -25.39 1.63
C SER A 49 -56.23 -25.33 2.84
N SER A 50 -56.29 -26.32 3.73
CA SER A 50 -55.37 -26.46 4.86
C SER A 50 -53.92 -26.63 4.40
N LEU A 51 -53.68 -27.51 3.43
CA LEU A 51 -52.35 -27.75 2.85
C LEU A 51 -51.79 -26.50 2.17
N LYS A 52 -52.64 -25.69 1.53
CA LYS A 52 -52.22 -24.43 0.92
C LYS A 52 -51.80 -23.40 1.97
N GLU A 53 -52.53 -23.31 3.08
CA GLU A 53 -52.16 -22.45 4.21
C GLU A 53 -50.85 -22.89 4.86
N GLU A 54 -50.66 -24.21 5.05
CA GLU A 54 -49.39 -24.77 5.54
C GLU A 54 -48.23 -24.49 4.59
N LEU A 55 -48.45 -24.62 3.28
CA LEU A 55 -47.43 -24.34 2.27
C LEU A 55 -47.01 -22.86 2.26
N GLU A 56 -47.96 -21.94 2.34
CA GLU A 56 -47.66 -20.50 2.45
C GLU A 56 -46.90 -20.19 3.75
N LYS A 57 -47.30 -20.80 4.86
CA LYS A 57 -46.59 -20.65 6.14
C LYS A 57 -45.14 -21.15 6.03
N ILE A 58 -44.93 -22.37 5.52
CA ILE A 58 -43.60 -22.94 5.32
C ILE A 58 -42.76 -22.05 4.40
N LYS A 59 -43.35 -21.49 3.34
CA LYS A 59 -42.65 -20.59 2.42
C LYS A 59 -42.16 -19.32 3.14
N THR A 60 -43.02 -18.69 3.93
CA THR A 60 -42.62 -17.52 4.73
C THR A 60 -41.55 -17.85 5.77
N GLU A 61 -41.63 -19.01 6.43
CA GLU A 61 -40.60 -19.47 7.37
C GLU A 61 -39.27 -19.71 6.65
N PHE A 62 -39.31 -20.23 5.42
CA PHE A 62 -38.13 -20.44 4.58
C PHE A 62 -37.48 -19.12 4.16
N GLU A 63 -38.25 -18.12 3.73
CA GLU A 63 -37.74 -16.78 3.38
C GLU A 63 -37.04 -16.12 4.59
N VAL A 64 -37.65 -16.20 5.78
CA VAL A 64 -37.05 -15.69 7.03
C VAL A 64 -35.76 -16.46 7.38
N LEU A 65 -35.75 -17.78 7.19
CA LEU A 65 -34.55 -18.59 7.45
C LEU A 65 -33.42 -18.26 6.48
N GLU A 66 -33.73 -17.99 5.21
CA GLU A 66 -32.76 -17.57 4.20
C GLU A 66 -32.14 -16.21 4.55
N GLU A 67 -32.96 -15.22 4.95
CA GLU A 67 -32.45 -13.93 5.42
C GLU A 67 -31.53 -14.07 6.64
N ASN A 68 -31.95 -14.88 7.62
CA ASN A 68 -31.15 -15.15 8.82
C ASN A 68 -29.82 -15.83 8.48
N TYR A 69 -29.83 -16.78 7.55
CA TYR A 69 -28.62 -17.44 7.07
C TYR A 69 -27.66 -16.44 6.41
N LEU A 70 -28.17 -15.55 5.54
CA LEU A 70 -27.35 -14.52 4.91
C LEU A 70 -26.74 -13.53 5.92
N ARG A 71 -27.51 -13.13 6.94
CA ARG A 71 -26.99 -12.29 8.04
C ARG A 71 -25.91 -13.01 8.83
N LEU A 72 -26.08 -14.30 9.12
CA LEU A 72 -25.09 -15.10 9.84
C LEU A 72 -23.79 -15.22 9.04
N VAL A 73 -23.87 -15.43 7.73
CA VAL A 73 -22.69 -15.47 6.84
C VAL A 73 -21.93 -14.15 6.89
N LYS A 74 -22.62 -13.01 6.72
CA LYS A 74 -21.98 -11.68 6.82
C LYS A 74 -21.33 -11.43 8.18
N ASN A 75 -22.00 -11.84 9.26
CA ASN A 75 -21.45 -11.70 10.61
C ASN A 75 -20.21 -12.59 10.80
N ASN A 76 -20.20 -13.81 10.26
CA ASN A 76 -19.03 -14.69 10.34
C ASN A 76 -17.84 -14.13 9.55
N GLU A 77 -18.06 -13.58 8.35
CA GLU A 77 -17.02 -12.91 7.57
C GLU A 77 -16.40 -11.75 8.37
N SER A 78 -17.23 -10.90 8.99
CA SER A 78 -16.74 -9.81 9.85
C SER A 78 -15.96 -10.29 11.09
N ILE A 79 -16.32 -11.44 11.66
CA ILE A 79 -15.59 -12.01 12.82
C ILE A 79 -14.22 -12.54 12.39
N ILE A 80 -14.15 -13.22 11.23
CA ILE A 80 -12.89 -13.76 10.69
C ILE A 80 -11.91 -12.61 10.42
N SER A 81 -12.37 -11.56 9.74
CA SER A 81 -11.63 -10.31 9.50
C SER A 81 -10.99 -9.74 10.78
N LYS A 82 -11.77 -9.56 11.84
CA LYS A 82 -11.27 -9.05 13.13
C LYS A 82 -10.30 -9.99 13.82
N LEU A 83 -10.45 -11.30 13.62
CA LEU A 83 -9.55 -12.30 14.18
C LEU A 83 -8.18 -12.19 13.49
N GLU A 84 -8.15 -12.13 12.16
CA GLU A 84 -6.94 -11.97 11.36
C GLU A 84 -6.22 -10.66 11.72
N GLU A 85 -6.95 -9.54 11.85
CA GLU A 85 -6.40 -8.26 12.32
C GLU A 85 -5.75 -8.38 13.70
N THR A 86 -6.41 -9.08 14.63
CA THR A 86 -5.90 -9.28 16.00
C THR A 86 -4.67 -10.18 16.03
N GLU A 87 -4.64 -11.23 15.20
CA GLU A 87 -3.49 -12.11 15.05
C GLU A 87 -2.27 -11.35 14.51
N SER A 88 -2.43 -10.51 13.47
CA SER A 88 -1.35 -9.65 12.98
C SER A 88 -0.85 -8.67 14.04
N LYS A 89 -1.74 -8.03 14.81
CA LYS A 89 -1.33 -7.15 15.93
C LYS A 89 -0.56 -7.92 17.02
N LEU A 90 -0.91 -9.17 17.28
CA LEU A 90 -0.20 -10.01 18.24
C LEU A 90 1.20 -10.41 17.73
N GLU A 91 1.31 -10.70 16.44
CA GLU A 91 2.59 -11.00 15.77
C GLU A 91 3.57 -9.83 15.95
N ILE A 92 3.12 -8.60 15.71
CA ILE A 92 3.88 -7.35 15.89
C ILE A 92 4.48 -7.21 17.30
N ILE A 93 3.73 -7.63 18.33
CA ILE A 93 4.19 -7.58 19.73
C ILE A 93 5.28 -8.63 19.95
N SER A 94 5.07 -9.84 19.43
CA SER A 94 5.89 -11.02 19.72
C SER A 94 7.17 -11.15 18.88
N SER A 95 7.21 -10.62 17.66
CA SER A 95 8.29 -10.88 16.68
C SER A 95 9.56 -10.08 16.95
N GLU A 96 10.74 -10.69 16.88
CA GLU A 96 12.00 -9.93 16.82
C GLU A 96 12.26 -9.39 15.40
N ASP A 97 11.71 -10.07 14.39
CA ASP A 97 11.76 -9.68 12.98
C ASP A 97 10.75 -8.59 12.63
N ILE A 98 10.98 -7.96 11.47
CA ILE A 98 10.07 -6.99 10.86
C ILE A 98 8.66 -7.62 10.74
N PRO A 99 7.61 -6.95 11.25
CA PRO A 99 6.28 -7.54 11.26
C PRO A 99 5.58 -7.44 9.91
N GLU A 100 4.63 -8.35 9.68
CA GLU A 100 3.67 -8.24 8.59
C GLU A 100 2.54 -7.28 8.97
N PHE A 101 2.22 -6.34 8.07
CA PHE A 101 1.12 -5.39 8.24
C PHE A 101 0.02 -5.72 7.24
N LYS A 102 -1.21 -5.92 7.74
CA LYS A 102 -2.37 -6.23 6.91
C LYS A 102 -3.62 -5.54 7.45
N SER A 103 -4.46 -5.03 6.55
CA SER A 103 -5.77 -4.45 6.86
C SER A 103 -6.76 -4.75 5.74
N GLU A 104 -8.01 -5.05 6.10
CA GLU A 104 -9.12 -5.10 5.13
C GLU A 104 -9.70 -3.72 4.84
N GLU A 105 -9.67 -2.81 5.83
CA GLU A 105 -10.05 -1.42 5.66
C GLU A 105 -8.82 -0.65 5.21
N THR A 106 -8.80 -0.34 3.92
CA THR A 106 -7.63 0.21 3.21
C THR A 106 -7.81 1.67 2.84
N ASP A 107 -8.84 2.34 3.36
CA ASP A 107 -8.89 3.80 3.31
C ASP A 107 -7.80 4.39 4.21
N LYS A 108 -7.35 5.59 3.85
CA LYS A 108 -6.23 6.25 4.50
C LYS A 108 -6.43 6.46 6.01
N ASP A 109 -7.64 6.81 6.43
CA ASP A 109 -7.91 7.08 7.85
C ASP A 109 -7.88 5.77 8.65
N SER A 110 -8.39 4.67 8.09
CA SER A 110 -8.28 3.34 8.68
C SER A 110 -6.83 2.84 8.74
N ILE A 111 -6.02 3.03 7.69
CA ILE A 111 -4.58 2.72 7.72
C ILE A 111 -3.88 3.47 8.85
N VAL A 112 -4.10 4.79 8.95
CA VAL A 112 -3.51 5.62 10.00
C VAL A 112 -3.99 5.19 11.39
N SER A 113 -5.28 4.86 11.54
CA SER A 113 -5.82 4.34 12.80
C SER A 113 -5.18 3.02 13.19
N TYR A 114 -5.06 2.09 12.26
CA TYR A 114 -4.42 0.79 12.46
C TYR A 114 -2.97 0.94 12.93
N LEU A 115 -2.17 1.79 12.27
CA LEU A 115 -0.78 2.04 12.65
C LEU A 115 -0.67 2.68 14.05
N ASN A 116 -1.55 3.64 14.37
CA ASN A 116 -1.58 4.27 15.68
C ASN A 116 -1.98 3.30 16.79
N ASP A 117 -3.00 2.47 16.56
CA ASP A 117 -3.43 1.48 17.54
C ASP A 117 -2.37 0.40 17.75
N THR A 118 -1.72 -0.01 16.67
CA THR A 118 -0.58 -0.92 16.74
C THR A 118 0.58 -0.30 17.52
N SER A 119 0.93 0.97 17.26
CA SER A 119 1.98 1.68 18.00
C SER A 119 1.69 1.74 19.49
N LYS A 120 0.42 1.97 19.90
CA LYS A 120 0.02 1.97 21.33
C LYS A 120 0.21 0.61 22.00
N LEU A 121 0.03 -0.49 21.26
CA LEU A 121 0.21 -1.84 21.82
C LEU A 121 1.67 -2.14 22.18
N ILE A 122 2.61 -1.44 21.55
CA ILE A 122 4.06 -1.64 21.73
C ILE A 122 4.76 -0.45 22.41
N ASP A 123 4.01 0.53 22.92
CA ASP A 123 4.52 1.81 23.46
C ASP A 123 5.47 1.62 24.66
N ASP A 124 5.27 0.56 25.45
CA ASP A 124 6.13 0.19 26.60
C ASP A 124 7.37 -0.63 26.19
N SER A 125 7.59 -0.85 24.89
CA SER A 125 8.68 -1.67 24.36
C SER A 125 9.79 -0.84 23.71
N ILE A 126 10.89 -1.49 23.34
CA ILE A 126 11.93 -0.87 22.50
C ILE A 126 11.49 -0.71 21.04
N LYS A 127 10.35 -1.33 20.67
CA LYS A 127 9.79 -1.31 19.33
C LYS A 127 8.82 -0.15 19.18
N GLY A 128 8.67 0.35 17.96
CA GLY A 128 7.74 1.43 17.68
C GLY A 128 7.36 1.53 16.22
N ILE A 129 6.33 2.32 15.95
CA ILE A 129 5.89 2.69 14.61
C ILE A 129 5.78 4.21 14.58
N GLU A 130 6.40 4.84 13.59
CA GLU A 130 6.34 6.29 13.41
C GLU A 130 5.79 6.61 12.03
N ILE A 131 4.68 7.33 11.98
CA ILE A 131 4.12 7.85 10.73
C ILE A 131 4.92 9.11 10.34
N ILE A 132 5.57 9.05 9.19
CA ILE A 132 6.36 10.14 8.60
C ILE A 132 5.45 11.12 7.84
N SER A 133 4.51 10.57 7.07
CA SER A 133 3.54 11.33 6.28
C SER A 133 2.25 10.56 6.11
N SER A 134 1.14 11.28 6.08
CA SER A 134 -0.18 10.78 5.69
C SER A 134 -0.71 11.62 4.54
N GLY A 135 0.06 11.70 3.45
CA GLY A 135 -0.26 12.48 2.25
C GLY A 135 -1.20 11.71 1.31
N GLU A 136 -0.75 11.52 0.07
CA GLU A 136 -1.39 10.61 -0.90
C GLU A 136 -1.21 9.15 -0.46
N SER A 137 0.02 8.78 -0.13
CA SER A 137 0.37 7.51 0.52
C SER A 137 0.70 7.74 2.00
N VAL A 138 0.46 6.74 2.84
CA VAL A 138 0.91 6.71 4.23
C VAL A 138 2.35 6.19 4.25
N VAL A 139 3.29 7.06 4.61
CA VAL A 139 4.71 6.72 4.77
C VAL A 139 5.00 6.58 6.26
N PHE A 140 5.55 5.45 6.67
CA PHE A 140 5.88 5.19 8.07
C PHE A 140 7.15 4.37 8.20
N ARG A 141 7.72 4.33 9.40
CA ARG A 141 8.86 3.47 9.72
C ARG A 141 8.61 2.64 10.97
N THR A 142 9.23 1.47 11.01
CA THR A 142 9.33 0.65 12.22
C THR A 142 10.61 0.97 12.98
N LEU A 143 10.55 0.97 14.30
CA LEU A 143 11.68 1.21 15.20
C LEU A 143 11.95 -0.06 16.00
N GLY A 144 13.21 -0.45 16.19
CA GLY A 144 13.58 -1.54 17.11
C GLY A 144 13.21 -2.95 16.65
N TYR A 145 12.93 -3.14 15.36
CA TYR A 145 12.74 -4.46 14.73
C TYR A 145 14.01 -4.87 13.99
N GLY A 146 14.49 -6.11 14.16
CA GLY A 146 15.77 -6.59 13.58
C GLY A 146 17.05 -6.05 14.25
N GLU A 147 18.22 -6.35 13.67
CA GLU A 147 19.56 -6.00 14.21
C GLU A 147 19.89 -4.49 14.12
N GLU A 148 19.24 -3.70 14.98
CA GLU A 148 19.54 -2.27 15.24
C GLU A 148 19.33 -1.29 14.08
N TYR A 149 18.25 -1.44 13.31
CA TYR A 149 17.85 -0.46 12.29
C TYR A 149 16.34 -0.23 12.24
N SER A 150 15.92 0.84 11.57
CA SER A 150 14.52 1.17 11.27
C SER A 150 14.27 0.93 9.78
N GLN A 151 13.09 0.42 9.41
CA GLN A 151 12.72 0.18 8.02
C GLN A 151 11.56 1.08 7.62
N ILE A 152 11.64 1.72 6.45
CA ILE A 152 10.56 2.54 5.89
C ILE A 152 9.61 1.69 5.04
N PHE A 153 8.32 1.99 5.15
CA PHE A 153 7.22 1.41 4.42
C PHE A 153 6.35 2.50 3.78
N ILE A 154 5.69 2.14 2.68
CA ILE A 154 4.72 3.00 2.00
C ILE A 154 3.42 2.20 1.81
N TRP A 155 2.33 2.71 2.37
CA TRP A 155 1.01 2.12 2.26
C TRP A 155 0.09 3.02 1.44
N ASP A 156 -0.41 2.50 0.32
CA ASP A 156 -1.38 3.20 -0.51
C ASP A 156 -2.82 2.86 -0.13
N GLU A 157 -3.72 3.81 -0.33
CA GLU A 157 -5.15 3.58 -0.20
C GLU A 157 -5.62 2.50 -1.21
N GLY A 158 -6.45 1.57 -0.74
CA GLY A 158 -6.94 0.45 -1.53
C GLY A 158 -6.06 -0.81 -1.47
N GLU A 159 -4.82 -0.70 -0.99
CA GLU A 159 -3.91 -1.85 -0.84
C GLU A 159 -4.03 -2.46 0.56
N ASN A 160 -4.09 -3.79 0.64
CA ASN A 160 -4.28 -4.50 1.92
C ASN A 160 -3.01 -4.57 2.78
N GLU A 161 -1.84 -4.31 2.19
CA GLU A 161 -0.54 -4.38 2.84
C GLU A 161 0.39 -3.26 2.34
N PRO A 162 1.30 -2.76 3.18
CA PRO A 162 2.27 -1.76 2.77
C PRO A 162 3.42 -2.39 1.99
N VAL A 163 4.06 -1.58 1.16
CA VAL A 163 5.29 -1.96 0.45
C VAL A 163 6.49 -1.63 1.33
N LEU A 164 7.29 -2.66 1.63
CA LEU A 164 8.64 -2.50 2.18
C LEU A 164 9.57 -1.92 1.09
N ILE A 165 10.22 -0.81 1.38
CA ILE A 165 11.12 -0.18 0.40
C ILE A 165 12.54 -0.70 0.57
N ASP A 166 13.01 -1.46 -0.42
CA ASP A 166 14.35 -2.01 -0.40
C ASP A 166 15.42 -0.91 -0.29
N GLY A 167 16.39 -1.13 0.59
CA GLY A 167 17.46 -0.17 0.88
C GLY A 167 17.07 1.06 1.71
N ALA A 168 15.78 1.27 2.03
CA ALA A 168 15.27 2.39 2.84
C ALA A 168 15.41 2.14 4.35
N VAL A 169 16.60 1.69 4.73
CA VAL A 169 16.98 1.37 6.11
C VAL A 169 17.62 2.60 6.76
N ILE A 170 17.16 2.94 7.96
CA ILE A 170 17.77 3.96 8.83
C ILE A 170 18.55 3.23 9.91
N GLU A 171 19.87 3.34 9.88
CA GLU A 171 20.76 2.70 10.84
C GLU A 171 20.63 3.33 12.23
N LYS A 172 21.14 2.66 13.27
CA LYS A 172 21.19 3.22 14.62
C LYS A 172 21.96 4.54 14.65
N GLY A 173 21.29 5.59 15.11
CA GLY A 173 21.83 6.96 15.12
C GLY A 173 21.67 7.69 13.79
N GLY A 174 21.15 7.02 12.76
CA GLY A 174 20.69 7.64 11.53
C GLY A 174 19.42 8.47 11.73
N SER A 175 19.09 9.27 10.72
CA SER A 175 17.92 10.13 10.71
C SER A 175 17.34 10.23 9.31
N TYR A 176 16.23 10.95 9.18
CA TYR A 176 15.68 11.30 7.89
C TYR A 176 15.25 12.77 7.87
N GLU A 177 15.24 13.37 6.69
CA GLU A 177 14.69 14.71 6.49
C GLU A 177 14.01 14.81 5.13
N TRP A 178 13.12 15.78 4.99
CA TRP A 178 12.49 16.07 3.70
C TRP A 178 13.48 16.73 2.75
N LEU A 179 13.51 16.22 1.51
CA LEU A 179 14.28 16.76 0.40
C LEU A 179 13.31 17.06 -0.74
N GLY A 180 12.60 18.20 -0.64
CA GLY A 180 11.49 18.50 -1.56
C GLY A 180 10.37 17.48 -1.40
N LYS A 181 10.02 16.77 -2.48
CA LYS A 181 9.04 15.66 -2.46
C LYS A 181 9.64 14.31 -2.04
N TYR A 182 10.97 14.24 -1.89
CA TYR A 182 11.71 13.03 -1.55
C TYR A 182 12.03 12.99 -0.05
N ILE A 183 12.44 11.83 0.46
CA ILE A 183 13.01 11.69 1.80
C ILE A 183 14.51 11.41 1.68
N LEU A 184 15.33 12.23 2.33
CA LEU A 184 16.75 11.98 2.50
C LEU A 184 16.97 11.15 3.76
N ILE A 185 17.43 9.93 3.60
CA ILE A 185 17.86 9.04 4.68
C ILE A 185 19.33 9.32 4.95
N LYS A 186 19.65 9.68 6.20
CA LYS A 186 21.01 9.98 6.66
C LYS A 186 21.52 8.86 7.54
N ASN A 187 22.49 8.10 7.03
CA ASN A 187 23.21 7.07 7.77
C ASN A 187 24.68 7.43 7.86
N LYS A 188 25.42 6.70 8.70
CA LYS A 188 26.84 6.96 8.93
C LYS A 188 27.70 6.75 7.68
N ASP A 189 27.34 5.75 6.88
CA ASP A 189 28.13 5.37 5.70
C ASP A 189 27.73 6.17 4.47
N LYS A 190 26.44 6.12 4.10
CA LYS A 190 25.90 6.83 2.94
C LYS A 190 24.52 7.40 3.21
N ASN A 191 24.30 8.59 2.68
CA ASN A 191 22.98 9.16 2.55
C ASN A 191 22.28 8.56 1.34
N LYS A 192 20.98 8.32 1.45
CA LYS A 192 20.15 7.77 0.37
C LYS A 192 18.92 8.61 0.14
N VAL A 193 18.46 8.68 -1.11
CA VAL A 193 17.23 9.41 -1.46
C VAL A 193 16.12 8.40 -1.74
N LEU A 194 15.03 8.50 -0.99
CA LEU A 194 13.80 7.75 -1.17
C LEU A 194 12.82 8.55 -2.03
N ASP A 195 12.46 7.95 -3.16
CA ASP A 195 11.34 8.37 -3.99
C ASP A 195 10.07 7.66 -3.53
N ILE A 196 9.18 8.43 -2.89
CA ILE A 196 7.90 7.94 -2.36
C ILE A 196 6.97 7.53 -3.50
N GLU A 197 6.92 8.33 -4.56
CA GLU A 197 6.01 8.13 -5.70
C GLU A 197 6.35 6.84 -6.45
N ASN A 198 7.65 6.61 -6.68
CA ASN A 198 8.15 5.40 -7.35
C ASN A 198 8.50 4.25 -6.39
N LYS A 199 8.28 4.42 -5.08
CA LYS A 199 8.53 3.41 -4.03
C LYS A 199 9.92 2.77 -4.10
N LYS A 200 10.98 3.57 -4.28
CA LYS A 200 12.35 3.06 -4.40
C LYS A 200 13.40 4.06 -3.92
N ILE A 201 14.58 3.55 -3.59
CA ILE A 201 15.79 4.36 -3.43
C ILE A 201 16.31 4.73 -4.81
N THR A 202 16.52 6.02 -5.06
CA THR A 202 16.99 6.52 -6.37
C THR A 202 18.46 6.96 -6.33
N GLY A 203 18.96 7.49 -5.22
CA GLY A 203 20.35 7.94 -5.11
C GLY A 203 21.05 7.52 -3.83
N SER A 204 22.38 7.47 -3.88
CA SER A 204 23.24 7.09 -2.75
C SER A 204 24.59 7.82 -2.82
N PHE A 205 24.89 8.64 -1.82
CA PHE A 205 26.09 9.48 -1.80
C PHE A 205 26.65 9.65 -0.38
N ASP A 206 27.93 10.02 -0.27
CA ASP A 206 28.59 10.25 1.01
C ASP A 206 28.01 11.49 1.72
N GLU A 207 28.11 11.55 3.05
CA GLU A 207 27.61 12.68 3.83
C GLU A 207 28.28 14.01 3.37
N PRO A 208 27.51 14.99 2.86
CA PRO A 208 28.04 16.26 2.41
C PRO A 208 28.17 17.24 3.58
N GLN A 209 29.10 18.20 3.47
CA GLN A 209 29.19 19.34 4.39
C GLN A 209 27.99 20.29 4.26
N LYS A 210 27.45 20.42 3.04
CA LYS A 210 26.25 21.21 2.75
C LYS A 210 25.53 20.60 1.56
N LEU A 211 24.21 20.63 1.58
CA LEU A 211 23.34 20.08 0.53
C LEU A 211 22.19 21.03 0.27
N GLN A 212 21.82 21.19 -1.00
CA GLN A 212 20.64 21.94 -1.42
C GLN A 212 19.99 21.27 -2.63
N LEU A 213 18.69 20.95 -2.54
CA LEU A 213 17.89 20.56 -3.70
C LEU A 213 17.68 21.76 -4.61
N LEU A 214 17.86 21.56 -5.92
CA LEU A 214 17.46 22.50 -6.94
C LEU A 214 15.97 22.30 -7.22
N GLU A 215 15.14 23.23 -6.76
CA GLU A 215 13.67 23.11 -6.81
C GLU A 215 13.17 22.79 -8.22
N GLY A 216 12.21 21.86 -8.31
CA GLY A 216 11.65 21.40 -9.59
C GLY A 216 12.49 20.37 -10.33
N THR A 217 13.62 19.92 -9.79
CA THR A 217 14.51 18.92 -10.40
C THR A 217 14.81 17.75 -9.44
N SER A 218 15.55 16.74 -9.94
CA SER A 218 16.20 15.68 -9.14
C SER A 218 17.67 15.98 -8.84
N ALA A 219 18.14 17.20 -9.11
CA ALA A 219 19.52 17.58 -8.90
C ALA A 219 19.73 18.23 -7.53
N ILE A 220 20.74 17.77 -6.81
CA ILE A 220 21.23 18.36 -5.56
C ILE A 220 22.60 18.98 -5.78
N LEU A 221 22.78 20.20 -5.27
CA LEU A 221 24.10 20.79 -5.13
C LEU A 221 24.68 20.38 -3.79
N LEU A 222 25.83 19.72 -3.84
CA LEU A 222 26.57 19.17 -2.71
C LEU A 222 27.88 19.93 -2.54
N LYS A 223 28.28 20.13 -1.29
CA LYS A 223 29.64 20.42 -0.91
C LYS A 223 30.22 19.19 -0.23
N ASP A 224 31.20 18.54 -0.85
CA ASP A 224 31.83 17.35 -0.29
C ASP A 224 32.81 17.68 0.86
N LYS A 225 33.40 16.64 1.45
CA LYS A 225 34.40 16.77 2.52
C LYS A 225 35.71 17.41 2.07
N ASP A 226 36.00 17.36 0.78
CA ASP A 226 37.22 17.88 0.15
C ASP A 226 37.02 19.32 -0.38
N ASN A 227 35.91 19.96 0.02
CA ASN A 227 35.51 21.32 -0.35
C ASN A 227 35.20 21.49 -1.85
N ASN A 228 34.87 20.41 -2.56
CA ASN A 228 34.38 20.47 -3.93
C ASN A 228 32.87 20.69 -3.95
N PHE A 229 32.42 21.48 -4.93
CA PHE A 229 31.01 21.65 -5.24
C PHE A 229 30.63 20.67 -6.35
N VAL A 230 29.65 19.81 -6.09
CA VAL A 230 29.20 18.76 -7.01
C VAL A 230 27.70 18.90 -7.22
N LEU A 231 27.29 18.98 -8.47
CA LEU A 231 25.90 18.82 -8.86
C LEU A 231 25.64 17.33 -9.12
N TYR A 232 24.73 16.73 -8.37
CA TYR A 232 24.39 15.31 -8.49
C TYR A 232 22.90 15.14 -8.78
N ASP A 233 22.57 14.46 -9.86
CA ASP A 233 21.20 14.03 -10.17
C ASP A 233 20.98 12.62 -9.65
N PHE A 234 20.21 12.54 -8.57
CA PHE A 234 19.96 11.27 -7.88
C PHE A 234 18.92 10.39 -8.57
N ILE A 235 18.31 10.79 -9.69
CA ILE A 235 17.43 9.90 -10.48
C ILE A 235 18.21 9.27 -11.63
N ASN A 236 19.03 10.08 -12.30
CA ASN A 236 19.81 9.65 -13.47
C ASN A 236 21.21 9.12 -13.11
N ASP A 237 21.59 9.19 -11.83
CA ASP A 237 22.90 8.82 -11.30
C ASP A 237 24.07 9.51 -12.02
N ASN A 238 23.87 10.78 -12.37
CA ASN A 238 24.88 11.61 -13.03
C ASN A 238 25.43 12.65 -12.05
N SER A 239 26.74 12.90 -12.07
CA SER A 239 27.38 13.91 -11.24
C SER A 239 28.34 14.77 -12.04
N LYS A 240 28.37 16.07 -11.73
CA LYS A 240 29.27 17.04 -12.35
C LYS A 240 29.89 17.93 -11.28
N GLN A 241 31.21 17.99 -11.26
CA GLN A 241 31.92 18.93 -10.40
C GLN A 241 31.86 20.34 -11.00
N ILE A 242 31.53 21.33 -10.18
CA ILE A 242 31.56 22.74 -10.56
C ILE A 242 33.00 23.23 -10.45
N ASN A 243 33.56 23.69 -11.58
CA ASN A 243 34.94 24.16 -11.65
C ASN A 243 35.06 25.59 -11.08
N LEU A 244 35.24 25.67 -9.77
CA LEU A 244 35.58 26.89 -9.03
C LEU A 244 36.91 26.69 -8.28
N ASP A 245 37.59 27.79 -7.96
CA ASP A 245 38.77 27.73 -7.09
C ASP A 245 38.33 27.41 -5.66
N ASN A 246 38.33 26.13 -5.32
CA ASN A 246 37.88 25.62 -4.03
C ASN A 246 38.75 26.09 -2.86
N ASN A 247 39.91 26.73 -3.08
CA ASN A 247 40.64 27.37 -1.99
C ASN A 247 40.05 28.75 -1.63
N LYS A 248 39.29 29.33 -2.56
CA LYS A 248 38.71 30.67 -2.44
C LYS A 248 37.23 30.62 -2.10
N TYR A 249 36.48 29.69 -2.68
CA TYR A 249 35.06 29.50 -2.43
C TYR A 249 34.85 28.35 -1.45
N THR A 250 34.13 28.60 -0.36
CA THR A 250 33.97 27.66 0.76
C THR A 250 32.51 27.41 1.12
N ASP A 251 31.58 28.19 0.61
CA ASP A 251 30.16 28.02 0.86
C ASP A 251 29.33 28.39 -0.37
N PHE A 252 28.07 27.98 -0.39
CA PHE A 252 27.11 28.35 -1.43
C PHE A 252 25.71 28.54 -0.84
N ASP A 253 24.93 29.48 -1.36
CA ASP A 253 23.50 29.62 -1.02
C ASP A 253 22.66 29.75 -2.30
N LEU A 254 21.44 29.22 -2.26
CA LEU A 254 20.43 29.46 -3.31
C LEU A 254 19.52 30.62 -2.89
N ARG A 255 19.47 31.68 -3.70
CA ARG A 255 18.62 32.86 -3.45
C ARG A 255 18.01 33.34 -4.77
N ASN A 256 16.67 33.44 -4.84
CA ASN A 256 15.95 33.97 -6.00
C ASN A 256 16.38 33.34 -7.34
N ASN A 257 16.46 32.01 -7.42
CA ASN A 257 16.95 31.26 -8.59
C ASN A 257 18.39 31.59 -9.02
N ILE A 258 19.22 32.07 -8.09
CA ILE A 258 20.65 32.29 -8.31
C ILE A 258 21.41 31.53 -7.23
N ILE A 259 22.37 30.73 -7.64
CA ILE A 259 23.33 30.10 -6.73
C ILE A 259 24.49 31.08 -6.54
N VAL A 260 24.75 31.43 -5.29
CA VAL A 260 25.82 32.33 -4.90
C VAL A 260 26.87 31.53 -4.14
N PHE A 261 28.02 31.32 -4.76
CA PHE A 261 29.21 30.76 -4.11
C PHE A 261 29.95 31.89 -3.40
N SER A 262 30.28 31.71 -2.13
CA SER A 262 30.96 32.69 -1.30
C SER A 262 32.24 32.13 -0.70
N GLY A 263 33.14 33.03 -0.37
CA GLY A 263 34.33 32.73 0.41
C GLY A 263 35.14 33.98 0.72
N ALA A 264 36.37 33.79 1.18
CA ALA A 264 37.21 34.86 1.68
C ALA A 264 38.53 34.94 0.89
N TYR A 265 38.97 36.16 0.64
CA TYR A 265 40.27 36.46 0.05
C TYR A 265 41.00 37.46 0.95
N VAL A 266 42.23 37.13 1.36
CA VAL A 266 43.04 37.99 2.23
C VAL A 266 44.15 38.64 1.41
N GLU A 267 44.21 39.96 1.44
CA GLU A 267 45.29 40.75 0.84
C GLU A 267 45.73 41.85 1.81
N ASN A 268 47.03 41.91 2.12
CA ASN A 268 47.62 42.89 3.03
C ASN A 268 46.93 42.96 4.42
N ASP A 269 46.68 41.80 5.04
CA ASP A 269 45.97 41.65 6.32
C ASP A 269 44.51 42.17 6.33
N VAL A 270 43.91 42.39 5.15
CA VAL A 270 42.50 42.73 4.98
C VAL A 270 41.78 41.55 4.35
N GLU A 271 40.70 41.10 4.99
CA GLU A 271 39.83 40.04 4.51
C GLU A 271 38.68 40.64 3.68
N TYR A 272 38.55 40.17 2.44
CA TYR A 272 37.50 40.53 1.50
C TYR A 272 36.57 39.34 1.28
N GLU A 273 35.26 39.58 1.28
CA GLU A 273 34.29 38.59 0.81
C GLU A 273 34.30 38.57 -0.71
N ILE A 274 34.49 37.39 -1.29
CA ILE A 274 34.33 37.15 -2.72
C ILE A 274 33.04 36.36 -2.98
N ARG A 275 32.38 36.67 -4.09
CA ARG A 275 31.16 35.98 -4.52
C ARG A 275 31.22 35.67 -6.01
N ALA A 276 30.83 34.46 -6.37
CA ALA A 276 30.50 34.06 -7.73
C ALA A 276 29.01 33.72 -7.76
N SER A 277 28.32 34.07 -8.85
CA SER A 277 26.89 33.84 -8.97
C SER A 277 26.56 33.23 -10.31
N ILE A 278 25.74 32.17 -10.29
CA ILE A 278 25.29 31.44 -11.47
C ILE A 278 23.77 31.39 -11.41
N ALA A 279 23.12 31.74 -12.52
CA ALA A 279 21.67 31.60 -12.64
C ALA A 279 21.30 30.11 -12.66
N LEU A 280 20.27 29.73 -11.92
CA LEU A 280 19.89 28.34 -11.72
C LEU A 280 19.51 27.65 -13.04
N ASP A 281 18.76 28.35 -13.91
CA ASP A 281 18.39 27.89 -15.24
C ASP A 281 19.61 27.57 -16.11
N LYS A 282 20.65 28.41 -16.05
CA LYS A 282 21.92 28.18 -16.76
C LYS A 282 22.72 27.03 -16.20
N LEU A 283 22.69 26.81 -14.88
CA LEU A 283 23.35 25.67 -14.28
C LEU A 283 22.67 24.36 -14.68
N ILE A 284 21.33 24.33 -14.67
CA ILE A 284 20.54 23.17 -15.08
C ILE A 284 20.75 22.88 -16.57
N GLU A 285 20.66 23.91 -17.43
CA GLU A 285 20.91 23.77 -18.88
C GLU A 285 22.29 23.17 -19.15
N ALA A 286 23.34 23.69 -18.51
CA ALA A 286 24.71 23.20 -18.67
C ALA A 286 24.95 21.80 -18.07
N PHE A 287 24.06 21.32 -17.22
CA PHE A 287 24.09 19.97 -16.65
C PHE A 287 23.36 18.98 -17.57
N ASP A 288 22.18 19.36 -18.07
CA ASP A 288 21.36 18.53 -18.97
C ASP A 288 21.99 18.36 -20.36
N THR A 289 22.70 19.38 -20.89
CA THR A 289 23.29 19.30 -22.24
C THR A 289 24.46 18.32 -22.32
N GLU A 290 25.30 18.21 -21.30
CA GLU A 290 26.46 17.29 -21.34
C GLU A 290 26.07 15.82 -21.13
N GLY A 291 24.96 15.54 -20.44
CA GLY A 291 24.41 14.18 -20.34
C GLY A 291 23.92 13.61 -21.69
N SER A 292 23.70 14.46 -22.69
CA SER A 292 23.31 14.06 -24.04
C SER A 292 24.48 13.81 -25.01
N GLU A 293 25.66 14.36 -24.73
CA GLU A 293 26.82 14.24 -25.63
C GLU A 293 27.56 12.89 -25.48
N GLU A 294 27.46 12.22 -24.33
CA GLU A 294 28.02 10.86 -24.17
C GLU A 294 27.22 9.76 -24.91
N ALA A 295 25.98 10.05 -25.35
CA ALA A 295 25.14 9.08 -26.07
C ALA A 295 25.34 9.06 -27.60
N GLU A 296 26.06 10.03 -28.18
CA GLU A 296 26.23 10.15 -29.65
C GLU A 296 27.65 9.80 -30.17
N SER A 297 28.51 9.18 -29.34
CA SER A 297 29.90 8.87 -29.73
C SER A 297 30.22 7.39 -29.94
N GLU A 298 29.28 6.60 -30.50
CA GLU A 298 29.62 5.33 -31.15
C GLU A 298 28.79 5.14 -32.44
N GLU A 299 29.28 5.67 -33.56
CA GLU A 299 29.23 5.02 -34.87
C GLU A 299 29.98 5.90 -35.89
N ILE A 300 31.31 5.75 -35.94
CA ILE A 300 32.05 5.96 -37.19
C ILE A 300 32.36 4.57 -37.72
N GLU A 301 31.46 4.05 -38.56
CA GLU A 301 31.78 2.96 -39.48
C GLU A 301 32.85 3.45 -40.45
N ASP A 302 34.10 3.08 -40.20
CA ASP A 302 35.16 3.12 -41.20
C ASP A 302 34.92 1.97 -42.19
N SER A 303 34.41 2.30 -43.37
CA SER A 303 34.41 1.40 -44.53
C SER A 303 35.22 2.00 -45.69
N VAL A 304 36.39 1.42 -45.94
CA VAL A 304 37.10 1.44 -47.23
C VAL A 304 37.71 0.06 -47.50
#